data_AF-A0A0V1B4H5-F1
#
_entry.id   AF-A0A0V1B4H5-F1
#
_cell.length_a   1.000
_cell.length_b   1.000
_cell.length_c   1.000
_cell.angle_alpha   90.00
_cell.angle_beta   90.00
_cell.angle_gamma   90.00
#
_symmetry.space_group_name_H-M   'P 1'
#
loop_
_entity.id
_entity.type
_entity.pdbx_description
1 polymer ?
#
loop_
_entity_poly.entity_id
_entity_poly.type
_entity_poly.pdbx_seq_one_letter_code
_entity_poly.pdbx_strand_id
1 'polypeptide(L)'
;MKKKLYTRSGGAASDERHQRAGNDVLCSVQWLLFEFVREMVLLTMTASPPASTRFSDNYELREELGKGAFSVVRRCVQSSTGLEFAAKIINTKKLSARDFQKLEREARICRKLQHPNIVRLHDSIQEEGFHYLVFDLVTGGELFEDIVAREFYSEADASHCIQQILESVAYCHVNSVVHRDLKPENLLLASKAKGAAVKLADFGLAIEVQGDQEAWFGFAGTPGYLSPEVLKKEPYGKPVDVWACGVILYILLYPSPEWDTVTPEAKNLINCMLTVNPRKRITADQALKHPWICQRERVAALVHRQDTVDCLKKFNARRKLKGAILTTMIATRNLSKIKNSASSDIHANKLSQVDSSRALGVRKDAGTAVKDSTESSSHTIDENETDLKARKREIIKLTEILLDAITRSDYDVYAKMCDPNMTCFEPESLGNLIEGMDFHKFYFDHKEVCFSGQLPGKMNCKTTLLNPHVHVMGDDAACIAYVRLTQYIDRNREAQSQKSEESRVWWRRDGKWQCVHFHRSNVCFHRDAL
;
A
#
# COMPACT_ATOMS: atom_id res chain seq x y z
N MET A 1 28.33 -4.03 -65.36
CA MET A 1 28.01 -3.83 -66.80
C MET A 1 27.54 -5.15 -67.40
N LYS A 2 26.41 -5.11 -68.13
CA LYS A 2 25.95 -5.96 -69.26
C LYS A 2 26.23 -7.48 -69.21
N LYS A 3 25.21 -8.35 -69.01
CA LYS A 3 24.17 -8.87 -69.95
C LYS A 3 24.62 -10.07 -70.82
N LYS A 4 23.83 -11.16 -70.69
CA LYS A 4 23.36 -12.12 -71.73
C LYS A 4 24.37 -13.16 -72.27
N LEU A 5 24.02 -14.37 -72.73
CA LEU A 5 22.91 -15.36 -72.65
C LEU A 5 23.23 -16.41 -73.77
N TYR A 6 22.73 -17.67 -73.67
CA TYR A 6 22.69 -18.77 -74.69
C TYR A 6 24.02 -19.53 -74.96
N THR A 7 24.15 -20.86 -75.13
CA THR A 7 23.23 -22.03 -75.22
C THR A 7 23.96 -23.39 -75.11
N ARG A 8 23.33 -24.36 -74.41
CA ARG A 8 23.04 -25.79 -74.76
C ARG A 8 24.07 -26.66 -75.53
N SER A 9 24.55 -27.77 -74.93
CA SER A 9 24.07 -29.17 -75.15
C SER A 9 25.08 -30.25 -74.69
N GLY A 10 24.61 -31.21 -73.86
CA GLY A 10 24.99 -32.64 -73.67
C GLY A 10 26.46 -33.08 -73.67
N GLY A 11 26.96 -33.94 -72.78
CA GLY A 11 26.35 -34.84 -71.80
C GLY A 11 27.25 -36.07 -71.67
N ALA A 12 27.80 -36.33 -70.48
CA ALA A 12 28.51 -37.57 -70.14
C ALA A 12 28.63 -37.72 -68.61
N ALA A 13 28.70 -38.99 -68.20
CA ALA A 13 29.32 -39.50 -66.97
C ALA A 13 28.43 -39.78 -65.73
N SER A 14 28.17 -41.08 -65.55
CA SER A 14 28.43 -41.87 -64.34
C SER A 14 27.83 -41.44 -63.00
N ASP A 15 26.80 -42.14 -62.52
CA ASP A 15 26.79 -42.77 -61.18
C ASP A 15 25.45 -43.49 -60.87
N GLU A 16 25.23 -44.66 -61.47
CA GLU A 16 23.97 -45.42 -61.33
C GLU A 16 23.91 -46.37 -60.12
N ARG A 17 24.73 -46.16 -59.07
CA ARG A 17 24.70 -47.02 -57.87
C ARG A 17 24.55 -46.32 -56.52
N HIS A 18 24.19 -45.04 -56.51
CA HIS A 18 23.84 -44.29 -55.28
C HIS A 18 22.38 -43.84 -55.19
N GLN A 19 21.51 -44.26 -56.13
CA GLN A 19 20.17 -43.67 -56.29
C GLN A 19 18.98 -44.54 -55.85
N ARG A 20 19.22 -45.69 -55.21
CA ARG A 20 18.14 -46.52 -54.61
C ARG A 20 18.06 -46.51 -53.09
N ALA A 21 19.06 -46.00 -52.37
CA ALA A 21 19.00 -45.84 -50.91
C ALA A 21 18.57 -44.42 -50.47
N GLY A 22 18.63 -43.43 -51.36
CA GLY A 22 18.22 -42.05 -51.07
C GLY A 22 16.70 -41.81 -51.19
N ASN A 23 15.99 -42.61 -51.99
CA ASN A 23 14.57 -42.39 -52.25
C ASN A 23 13.64 -42.92 -51.14
N ASP A 24 14.04 -43.94 -50.36
CA ASP A 24 13.25 -44.42 -49.22
C ASP A 24 13.37 -43.51 -47.98
N VAL A 25 14.52 -42.84 -47.83
CA VAL A 25 14.72 -41.83 -46.76
C VAL A 25 13.99 -40.53 -47.11
N LEU A 26 14.03 -40.09 -48.37
CA LEU A 26 13.27 -38.92 -48.81
C LEU A 26 11.75 -39.15 -48.71
N CYS A 27 11.25 -40.35 -49.04
CA CYS A 27 9.83 -40.65 -48.89
C CYS A 27 9.39 -40.70 -47.41
N SER A 28 10.23 -41.24 -46.51
CA SER A 28 9.94 -41.25 -45.07
C SER A 28 10.00 -39.87 -44.42
N VAL A 29 10.95 -39.02 -44.83
CA VAL A 29 11.05 -37.64 -44.32
C VAL A 29 9.92 -36.78 -44.88
N GLN A 30 9.52 -36.99 -46.14
CA GLN A 30 8.42 -36.26 -46.76
C GLN A 30 7.05 -36.72 -46.23
N TRP A 31 6.91 -38.01 -45.85
CA TRP A 31 5.73 -38.54 -45.16
C TRP A 31 5.66 -38.09 -43.69
N LEU A 32 6.79 -38.04 -42.98
CA LEU A 32 6.86 -37.44 -41.64
C LEU A 32 6.60 -35.93 -41.66
N LEU A 33 7.07 -35.21 -42.70
CA LEU A 33 6.74 -33.79 -42.88
C LEU A 33 5.25 -33.62 -43.23
N PHE A 34 4.67 -34.54 -44.01
CA PHE A 34 3.26 -34.50 -44.36
C PHE A 34 2.36 -34.85 -43.17
N GLU A 35 2.70 -35.86 -42.35
CA GLU A 35 1.99 -36.16 -41.09
C GLU A 35 2.21 -35.06 -40.04
N PHE A 36 3.40 -34.46 -39.96
CA PHE A 36 3.65 -33.31 -39.07
C PHE A 36 2.86 -32.07 -39.51
N VAL A 37 2.78 -31.79 -40.82
CA VAL A 37 1.93 -30.73 -41.36
C VAL A 37 0.44 -31.09 -41.23
N ARG A 38 0.06 -32.37 -41.35
CA ARG A 38 -1.32 -32.83 -41.17
C ARG A 38 -1.75 -32.78 -39.70
N GLU A 39 -0.88 -33.10 -38.75
CA GLU A 39 -1.10 -32.86 -37.32
C GLU A 39 -1.14 -31.37 -37.01
N MET A 40 -0.25 -30.55 -37.57
CA MET A 40 -0.32 -29.09 -37.40
C MET A 40 -1.60 -28.49 -38.01
N VAL A 41 -2.07 -29.03 -39.13
CA VAL A 41 -3.33 -28.61 -39.78
C VAL A 41 -4.55 -29.15 -39.01
N LEU A 42 -4.54 -30.38 -38.50
CA LEU A 42 -5.62 -30.89 -37.63
C LEU A 42 -5.65 -30.15 -36.28
N LEU A 43 -4.50 -29.81 -35.69
CA LEU A 43 -4.40 -28.99 -34.47
C LEU A 43 -4.86 -27.55 -34.71
N THR A 44 -4.79 -27.05 -35.95
CA THR A 44 -5.35 -25.73 -36.32
C THR A 44 -6.82 -25.80 -36.76
N MET A 45 -7.34 -26.97 -37.14
CA MET A 45 -8.75 -27.18 -37.53
C MET A 45 -9.67 -27.70 -36.41
N THR A 46 -9.14 -27.96 -35.21
CA THR A 46 -9.93 -28.09 -33.96
C THR A 46 -9.94 -26.80 -33.13
N ALA A 47 -9.64 -25.66 -33.74
CA ALA A 47 -9.93 -24.38 -33.11
C ALA A 47 -11.45 -24.26 -32.99
N SER A 48 -11.96 -24.29 -31.76
CA SER A 48 -13.23 -23.66 -31.43
C SER A 48 -13.30 -22.29 -32.11
N PRO A 49 -14.50 -21.78 -32.50
CA PRO A 49 -14.60 -20.41 -33.00
C PRO A 49 -13.80 -19.49 -32.07
N PRO A 50 -13.03 -18.52 -32.61
CA PRO A 50 -12.07 -17.75 -31.83
C PRO A 50 -12.75 -17.31 -30.54
N ALA A 51 -12.29 -17.86 -29.42
CA ALA A 51 -12.82 -17.52 -28.11
C ALA A 51 -12.84 -16.01 -28.07
N SER A 52 -14.03 -15.42 -27.85
CA SER A 52 -14.14 -13.98 -27.95
C SER A 52 -13.06 -13.35 -27.09
N THR A 53 -12.29 -12.46 -27.70
CA THR A 53 -11.20 -11.73 -27.05
C THR A 53 -11.71 -10.62 -26.14
N ARG A 54 -13.01 -10.33 -26.19
CA ARG A 54 -13.64 -9.29 -25.40
C ARG A 54 -14.27 -9.86 -24.14
N PHE A 55 -14.05 -9.18 -23.02
CA PHE A 55 -14.65 -9.47 -21.74
C PHE A 55 -16.19 -9.53 -21.85
N SER A 56 -16.79 -8.58 -22.57
CA SER A 56 -18.25 -8.43 -22.71
C SER A 56 -18.95 -9.63 -23.34
N ASP A 57 -18.22 -10.43 -24.10
CA ASP A 57 -18.81 -11.52 -24.87
C ASP A 57 -18.91 -12.79 -24.01
N ASN A 58 -18.02 -12.91 -23.00
CA ASN A 58 -17.95 -14.05 -22.10
C ASN A 58 -18.51 -13.75 -20.70
N TYR A 59 -18.57 -12.47 -20.30
CA TYR A 59 -18.95 -12.07 -18.95
C TYR A 59 -19.83 -10.82 -18.92
N GLU A 60 -20.84 -10.84 -18.04
CA GLU A 60 -21.68 -9.70 -17.71
C GLU A 60 -21.23 -9.04 -16.41
N LEU A 61 -20.89 -7.74 -16.44
CA LEU A 61 -20.51 -6.98 -15.24
C LEU A 61 -21.74 -6.65 -14.37
N ARG A 62 -21.57 -6.77 -13.05
CA ARG A 62 -22.57 -6.50 -12.02
C ARG A 62 -22.07 -5.42 -11.04
N GLU A 63 -22.53 -5.39 -9.80
CA GLU A 63 -22.18 -4.37 -8.82
C GLU A 63 -20.68 -4.30 -8.48
N GLU A 64 -20.25 -3.16 -7.97
CA GLU A 64 -18.88 -2.95 -7.47
C GLU A 64 -18.72 -3.60 -6.10
N LEU A 65 -17.66 -4.40 -5.94
CA LEU A 65 -17.28 -5.07 -4.70
C LEU A 65 -16.19 -4.29 -3.96
N GLY A 66 -15.34 -3.56 -4.68
CA GLY A 66 -14.27 -2.75 -4.09
C GLY A 66 -13.51 -1.92 -5.12
N LYS A 67 -12.72 -0.96 -4.62
CA LYS A 67 -11.97 -0.01 -5.45
C LYS A 67 -10.56 0.21 -4.94
N GLY A 68 -9.60 0.12 -5.86
CA GLY A 68 -8.20 0.45 -5.65
C GLY A 68 -7.79 1.75 -6.35
N ALA A 69 -6.51 2.09 -6.26
CA ALA A 69 -5.97 3.32 -6.86
C ALA A 69 -6.07 3.35 -8.40
N PHE A 70 -5.91 2.18 -9.05
CA PHE A 70 -5.90 2.04 -10.52
C PHE A 70 -6.84 0.94 -11.02
N SER A 71 -7.61 0.34 -10.12
CA SER A 71 -8.48 -0.80 -10.41
C SER A 71 -9.82 -0.69 -9.69
N VAL A 72 -10.82 -1.35 -10.24
CA VAL A 72 -12.12 -1.58 -9.61
C VAL A 72 -12.39 -3.07 -9.66
N VAL A 73 -12.89 -3.64 -8.57
CA VAL A 73 -13.34 -5.03 -8.51
C VAL A 73 -14.85 -5.04 -8.58
N ARG A 74 -15.42 -5.74 -9.56
CA ARG A 74 -16.87 -5.90 -9.73
C ARG A 74 -17.24 -7.36 -9.74
N ARG A 75 -18.43 -7.70 -9.26
CA ARG A 75 -18.99 -9.03 -9.52
C ARG A 75 -19.24 -9.15 -11.03
N CYS A 76 -19.02 -10.34 -11.59
CA CYS A 76 -19.43 -10.65 -12.96
C CYS A 76 -20.01 -12.06 -13.04
N VAL A 77 -20.79 -12.32 -14.08
CA VAL A 77 -21.42 -13.61 -14.35
C VAL A 77 -20.93 -14.10 -15.70
N GLN A 78 -20.44 -15.33 -15.78
CA GLN A 78 -20.02 -15.92 -17.05
C GLN A 78 -21.23 -16.31 -17.88
N SER A 79 -21.33 -15.79 -19.12
CA SER A 79 -22.50 -15.92 -19.99
C SER A 79 -22.86 -17.37 -20.32
N SER A 80 -21.87 -18.26 -20.47
CA SER A 80 -22.08 -19.65 -20.88
C SER A 80 -22.52 -20.59 -19.75
N THR A 81 -22.10 -20.32 -18.51
CA THR A 81 -22.31 -21.22 -17.37
C THR A 81 -23.24 -20.65 -16.30
N GLY A 82 -23.42 -19.32 -16.28
CA GLY A 82 -24.10 -18.62 -15.19
C GLY A 82 -23.30 -18.55 -13.89
N LEU A 83 -22.04 -19.00 -13.87
CA LEU A 83 -21.19 -18.95 -12.69
C LEU A 83 -20.74 -17.52 -12.38
N GLU A 84 -20.67 -17.20 -11.09
CA GLU A 84 -20.31 -15.87 -10.60
C GLU A 84 -18.82 -15.76 -10.24
N PHE A 85 -18.23 -14.62 -10.56
CA PHE A 85 -16.81 -14.32 -10.37
C PHE A 85 -16.59 -12.88 -9.90
N ALA A 86 -15.36 -12.56 -9.51
CA ALA A 86 -14.92 -11.20 -9.24
C ALA A 86 -13.94 -10.74 -10.34
N ALA A 87 -14.34 -9.74 -11.13
CA ALA A 87 -13.50 -9.13 -12.15
C ALA A 87 -12.75 -7.93 -11.57
N LYS A 88 -11.42 -8.02 -11.45
CA LYS A 88 -10.52 -6.90 -11.19
C LYS A 88 -10.21 -6.21 -12.52
N ILE A 89 -10.82 -5.05 -12.71
CA ILE A 89 -10.74 -4.22 -13.92
C ILE A 89 -9.67 -3.16 -13.71
N ILE A 90 -8.62 -3.19 -14.53
CA ILE A 90 -7.44 -2.35 -14.35
C ILE A 90 -7.33 -1.44 -15.57
N ASN A 91 -7.25 -0.13 -15.36
CA ASN A 91 -7.11 0.83 -16.45
C ASN A 91 -5.64 0.94 -16.86
N THR A 92 -5.27 0.28 -17.96
CA THR A 92 -3.87 0.21 -18.44
C THR A 92 -3.38 1.54 -19.03
N LYS A 93 -4.28 2.42 -19.51
CA LYS A 93 -3.92 3.76 -20.00
C LYS A 93 -3.33 4.65 -18.90
N LYS A 94 -3.61 4.36 -17.62
CA LYS A 94 -3.11 5.10 -16.46
C LYS A 94 -1.86 4.49 -15.83
N LEU A 95 -1.35 3.38 -16.36
CA LEU A 95 -0.20 2.67 -15.79
C LEU A 95 1.11 3.16 -16.40
N SER A 96 2.14 3.27 -15.56
CA SER A 96 3.52 3.39 -16.05
C SER A 96 4.00 2.06 -16.61
N ALA A 97 5.04 2.06 -17.45
CA ALA A 97 5.66 0.82 -17.96
C ALA A 97 6.07 -0.14 -16.82
N ARG A 98 6.51 0.41 -15.69
CA ARG A 98 6.84 -0.37 -14.49
C ARG A 98 5.61 -1.01 -13.85
N ASP A 99 4.47 -0.33 -13.82
CA ASP A 99 3.24 -0.88 -13.24
C ASP A 99 2.60 -1.91 -14.17
N PHE A 100 2.76 -1.75 -15.48
CA PHE A 100 2.38 -2.76 -16.46
C PHE A 100 3.17 -4.07 -16.26
N GLN A 101 4.49 -4.00 -16.04
CA GLN A 101 5.30 -5.19 -15.72
C GLN A 101 4.87 -5.87 -14.41
N LYS A 102 4.45 -5.10 -13.40
CA LYS A 102 3.92 -5.67 -12.15
C LYS A 102 2.60 -6.40 -12.40
N LEU A 103 1.73 -5.83 -13.24
CA LEU A 103 0.45 -6.43 -13.62
C LEU A 103 0.65 -7.77 -14.35
N GLU A 104 1.54 -7.82 -15.35
CA GLU A 104 1.86 -9.07 -16.04
C GLU A 104 2.41 -10.13 -15.09
N ARG A 105 3.27 -9.71 -14.16
CA ARG A 105 3.79 -10.61 -13.12
C ARG A 105 2.70 -11.12 -12.19
N GLU A 106 1.80 -10.25 -11.73
CA GLU A 106 0.65 -10.63 -10.91
C GLU A 106 -0.22 -11.67 -11.63
N ALA A 107 -0.61 -11.41 -12.87
CA ALA A 107 -1.39 -12.34 -13.68
C ALA A 107 -0.68 -13.69 -13.86
N ARG A 108 0.64 -13.67 -14.14
CA ARG A 108 1.47 -14.88 -14.28
C ARG A 108 1.53 -15.69 -12.98
N ILE A 109 1.77 -15.04 -11.84
CA ILE A 109 1.81 -15.70 -10.53
C ILE A 109 0.45 -16.32 -10.21
N CYS A 110 -0.63 -15.54 -10.32
CA CYS A 110 -1.97 -16.01 -10.00
C CYS A 110 -2.44 -17.19 -10.87
N ARG A 111 -2.01 -17.27 -12.14
CA ARG A 111 -2.30 -18.43 -13.02
C ARG A 111 -1.65 -19.72 -12.52
N LYS A 112 -0.46 -19.63 -11.90
CA LYS A 112 0.28 -20.78 -11.37
C LYS A 112 -0.34 -21.31 -10.07
N LEU A 113 -0.94 -20.44 -9.27
CA LEU A 113 -1.38 -20.79 -7.93
C LEU A 113 -2.79 -21.37 -7.93
N GLN A 114 -2.90 -22.66 -7.59
CA GLN A 114 -4.18 -23.37 -7.50
C GLN A 114 -4.26 -24.11 -6.18
N HIS A 115 -4.89 -23.47 -5.19
CA HIS A 115 -4.99 -23.99 -3.82
C HIS A 115 -6.36 -23.62 -3.21
N PRO A 116 -7.00 -24.48 -2.40
CA PRO A 116 -8.30 -24.18 -1.79
C PRO A 116 -8.31 -22.89 -0.97
N ASN A 117 -7.20 -22.59 -0.28
CA ASN A 117 -7.02 -21.38 0.53
C ASN A 117 -6.37 -20.20 -0.22
N ILE A 118 -6.38 -20.20 -1.54
CA ILE A 118 -5.97 -19.06 -2.38
C ILE A 118 -7.15 -18.65 -3.26
N VAL A 119 -7.35 -17.35 -3.48
CA VAL A 119 -8.32 -16.85 -4.47
C VAL A 119 -7.79 -17.15 -5.87
N ARG A 120 -8.43 -18.10 -6.57
CA ARG A 120 -7.97 -18.57 -7.89
C ARG A 120 -8.23 -17.51 -8.97
N LEU A 121 -7.27 -17.34 -9.89
CA LEU A 121 -7.48 -16.63 -11.16
C LEU A 121 -7.96 -17.63 -12.22
N HIS A 122 -9.15 -17.39 -12.76
CA HIS A 122 -9.76 -18.20 -13.81
C HIS A 122 -9.41 -17.70 -15.20
N ASP A 123 -9.39 -16.38 -15.38
CA ASP A 123 -9.21 -15.78 -16.69
C ASP A 123 -8.45 -14.45 -16.60
N SER A 124 -7.76 -14.09 -17.67
CA SER A 124 -7.05 -12.81 -17.79
C SER A 124 -7.17 -12.29 -19.21
N ILE A 125 -8.02 -11.29 -19.39
CA ILE A 125 -8.42 -10.74 -20.68
C ILE A 125 -7.82 -9.33 -20.82
N GLN A 126 -7.10 -9.09 -21.91
CA GLN A 126 -6.52 -7.80 -22.21
C GLN A 126 -7.28 -7.14 -23.35
N GLU A 127 -7.75 -5.93 -23.13
CA GLU A 127 -8.45 -5.09 -24.11
C GLU A 127 -7.75 -3.74 -24.28
N GLU A 128 -8.25 -2.94 -25.22
CA GLU A 128 -7.70 -1.60 -25.46
C GLU A 128 -7.93 -0.68 -24.25
N GLY A 129 -6.88 -0.50 -23.46
CA GLY A 129 -6.87 0.39 -22.29
C GLY A 129 -7.38 -0.22 -21.00
N PHE A 130 -7.76 -1.51 -21.01
CA PHE A 130 -8.19 -2.24 -19.83
C PHE A 130 -7.59 -3.64 -19.78
N HIS A 131 -7.35 -4.13 -18.57
CA HIS A 131 -6.99 -5.52 -18.30
C HIS A 131 -7.93 -6.05 -17.23
N TYR A 132 -8.57 -7.17 -17.53
CA TYR A 132 -9.52 -7.86 -16.66
C TYR A 132 -8.85 -9.11 -16.10
N LEU A 133 -8.80 -9.23 -14.78
CA LEU A 133 -8.41 -10.45 -14.09
C LEU A 133 -9.65 -11.02 -13.39
N VAL A 134 -10.09 -12.22 -13.78
CA VAL A 134 -11.33 -12.85 -13.30
C VAL A 134 -10.98 -13.88 -12.23
N PHE A 135 -11.36 -13.59 -11.00
CA PHE A 135 -11.05 -14.39 -9.81
C PHE A 135 -12.28 -15.12 -9.25
N ASP A 136 -12.05 -16.10 -8.38
CA ASP A 136 -13.09 -16.63 -7.47
C ASP A 136 -13.87 -15.48 -6.83
N LEU A 137 -15.20 -15.54 -6.87
CA LEU A 137 -16.02 -14.65 -6.05
C LEU A 137 -16.00 -15.14 -4.60
N VAL A 138 -15.50 -14.31 -3.69
CA VAL A 138 -15.54 -14.54 -2.25
C VAL A 138 -16.54 -13.60 -1.58
N THR A 139 -17.47 -14.16 -0.79
CA THR A 139 -18.62 -13.41 -0.25
C THR A 139 -18.63 -13.32 1.28
N GLY A 140 -17.68 -13.96 1.96
CA GLY A 140 -17.58 -13.97 3.41
C GLY A 140 -16.98 -12.71 4.02
N GLY A 141 -16.38 -11.83 3.20
CA GLY A 141 -15.71 -10.63 3.68
C GLY A 141 -14.32 -10.93 4.28
N GLU A 142 -13.85 -10.03 5.15
CA GLU A 142 -12.54 -10.15 5.79
C GLU A 142 -12.61 -11.04 7.04
N LEU A 143 -11.65 -11.96 7.19
CA LEU A 143 -11.58 -12.89 8.32
C LEU A 143 -11.67 -12.18 9.69
N PHE A 144 -10.97 -11.04 9.82
CA PHE A 144 -10.91 -10.30 11.06
C PHE A 144 -12.25 -9.65 11.44
N GLU A 145 -13.11 -9.32 10.47
CA GLU A 145 -14.45 -8.80 10.74
C GLU A 145 -15.39 -9.93 11.18
N ASP A 146 -15.26 -11.10 10.55
CA ASP A 146 -16.03 -12.28 10.93
C ASP A 146 -15.71 -12.73 12.36
N ILE A 147 -14.43 -12.75 12.76
CA ILE A 147 -14.03 -13.08 14.14
C ILE A 147 -14.72 -12.16 15.15
N VAL A 148 -14.81 -10.85 14.86
CA VAL A 148 -15.45 -9.88 15.75
C VAL A 148 -16.97 -10.07 15.83
N ALA A 149 -17.59 -10.67 14.82
CA ALA A 149 -19.01 -10.95 14.77
C ALA A 149 -19.40 -12.29 15.45
N ARG A 150 -18.43 -13.12 15.85
CA ARG A 150 -18.71 -14.42 16.48
C ARG A 150 -19.08 -14.24 17.95
N GLU A 151 -20.07 -15.00 18.40
CA GLU A 151 -20.41 -15.13 19.82
C GLU A 151 -19.32 -15.86 20.62
N PHE A 152 -18.51 -16.68 19.93
CA PHE A 152 -17.47 -17.47 20.54
C PHE A 152 -16.20 -17.47 19.68
N TYR A 153 -15.08 -17.24 20.35
CA TYR A 153 -13.74 -17.25 19.77
C TYR A 153 -12.72 -17.73 20.80
N SER A 154 -11.87 -18.67 20.38
CA SER A 154 -10.90 -19.39 21.22
C SER A 154 -9.53 -19.51 20.54
N GLU A 155 -8.52 -20.04 21.26
CA GLU A 155 -7.24 -20.36 20.63
C GLU A 155 -7.37 -21.45 19.56
N ALA A 156 -8.27 -22.41 19.74
CA ALA A 156 -8.52 -23.43 18.74
C ALA A 156 -9.03 -22.81 17.42
N ASP A 157 -9.89 -21.79 17.49
CA ASP A 157 -10.35 -21.05 16.31
C ASP A 157 -9.19 -20.29 15.64
N ALA A 158 -8.35 -19.62 16.42
CA ALA A 158 -7.16 -18.92 15.92
C ALA A 158 -6.17 -19.90 15.25
N SER A 159 -5.97 -21.07 15.88
CA SER A 159 -5.15 -22.16 15.35
C SER A 159 -5.69 -22.69 14.02
N HIS A 160 -7.03 -22.82 13.89
CA HIS A 160 -7.66 -23.21 12.64
C HIS A 160 -7.49 -22.18 11.53
N CYS A 161 -7.59 -20.89 11.87
CA CYS A 161 -7.37 -19.81 10.92
C CYS A 161 -5.91 -19.77 10.44
N ILE A 162 -4.94 -19.79 11.36
CA ILE A 162 -3.51 -19.72 10.98
C ILE A 162 -3.05 -20.96 10.22
N GLN A 163 -3.62 -22.14 10.49
CA GLN A 163 -3.34 -23.35 9.70
C GLN A 163 -3.64 -23.11 8.22
N GLN A 164 -4.85 -22.64 7.88
CA GLN A 164 -5.26 -22.39 6.50
C GLN A 164 -4.39 -21.32 5.82
N ILE A 165 -3.99 -20.29 6.59
CA ILE A 165 -3.06 -19.26 6.11
C ILE A 165 -1.71 -19.91 5.80
N LEU A 166 -1.15 -20.70 6.71
CA LEU A 166 0.14 -21.37 6.51
C LEU A 166 0.10 -22.40 5.38
N GLU A 167 -1.01 -23.11 5.17
CA GLU A 167 -1.21 -24.00 4.02
C GLU A 167 -1.10 -23.22 2.70
N SER A 168 -1.77 -22.07 2.60
CA SER A 168 -1.66 -21.18 1.44
C SER A 168 -0.23 -20.67 1.23
N VAL A 169 0.47 -20.28 2.30
CA VAL A 169 1.84 -19.75 2.24
C VAL A 169 2.85 -20.83 1.89
N ALA A 170 2.74 -22.01 2.50
CA ALA A 170 3.57 -23.18 2.18
C ALA A 170 3.41 -23.57 0.71
N TYR A 171 2.18 -23.57 0.20
CA TYR A 171 1.90 -23.81 -1.22
C TYR A 171 2.55 -22.76 -2.12
N CYS A 172 2.47 -21.47 -1.78
CA CYS A 172 3.18 -20.41 -2.51
C CYS A 172 4.69 -20.67 -2.53
N HIS A 173 5.27 -21.01 -1.37
CA HIS A 173 6.71 -21.22 -1.19
C HIS A 173 7.23 -22.42 -1.98
N VAL A 174 6.46 -23.52 -2.04
CA VAL A 174 6.76 -24.68 -2.90
C VAL A 174 6.74 -24.30 -4.37
N ASN A 175 5.79 -23.44 -4.77
CA ASN A 175 5.73 -22.88 -6.13
C ASN A 175 6.69 -21.71 -6.35
N SER A 176 7.65 -21.51 -5.45
CA SER A 176 8.69 -20.47 -5.54
C SER A 176 8.13 -19.05 -5.65
N VAL A 177 6.98 -18.80 -5.01
CA VAL A 177 6.32 -17.49 -4.91
C VAL A 177 6.46 -16.98 -3.47
N VAL A 178 6.79 -15.70 -3.32
CA VAL A 178 6.77 -14.98 -2.04
C VAL A 178 5.73 -13.86 -2.13
N HIS A 179 4.81 -13.82 -1.18
CA HIS A 179 3.66 -12.91 -1.21
C HIS A 179 4.05 -11.46 -0.89
N ARG A 180 4.86 -11.26 0.15
CA ARG A 180 5.41 -9.96 0.64
C ARG A 180 4.42 -8.94 1.19
N ASP A 181 3.11 -9.19 1.11
CA ASP A 181 2.09 -8.28 1.68
C ASP A 181 0.99 -9.04 2.44
N LEU A 182 1.38 -10.04 3.25
CA LEU A 182 0.45 -10.72 4.14
C LEU A 182 -0.02 -9.78 5.25
N LYS A 183 -1.33 -9.63 5.37
CA LYS A 183 -2.00 -8.72 6.32
C LYS A 183 -3.51 -9.05 6.39
N PRO A 184 -4.24 -8.60 7.42
CA PRO A 184 -5.67 -8.84 7.60
C PRO A 184 -6.55 -8.52 6.38
N GLU A 185 -6.23 -7.46 5.64
CA GLU A 185 -6.98 -7.03 4.45
C GLU A 185 -6.94 -8.06 3.31
N ASN A 186 -5.91 -8.91 3.29
CA ASN A 186 -5.67 -9.91 2.25
C ASN A 186 -6.14 -11.32 2.67
N LEU A 187 -6.83 -11.43 3.81
CA LEU A 187 -7.36 -12.69 4.36
C LEU A 187 -8.89 -12.66 4.31
N LEU A 188 -9.45 -13.30 3.30
CA LEU A 188 -10.88 -13.28 3.01
C LEU A 188 -11.53 -14.62 3.37
N LEU A 189 -12.83 -14.62 3.60
CA LEU A 189 -13.62 -15.84 3.77
C LEU A 189 -14.37 -16.18 2.48
N ALA A 190 -14.35 -17.46 2.11
CA ALA A 190 -14.99 -17.93 0.88
C ALA A 190 -16.49 -17.58 0.84
N SER A 191 -17.19 -17.71 1.97
CA SER A 191 -18.60 -17.36 2.13
C SER A 191 -18.92 -16.99 3.57
N LYS A 192 -20.17 -16.61 3.85
CA LYS A 192 -20.68 -16.36 5.22
C LYS A 192 -21.09 -17.65 5.96
N ALA A 193 -20.90 -18.82 5.33
CA ALA A 193 -21.26 -20.08 5.96
C ALA A 193 -20.35 -20.35 7.17
N LYS A 194 -20.92 -20.96 8.21
CA LYS A 194 -20.13 -21.39 9.38
C LYS A 194 -19.05 -22.38 8.92
N GLY A 195 -17.79 -22.09 9.27
CA GLY A 195 -16.65 -22.89 8.83
C GLY A 195 -16.20 -22.65 7.39
N ALA A 196 -16.59 -21.52 6.77
CA ALA A 196 -16.08 -21.14 5.46
C ALA A 196 -14.54 -21.05 5.47
N ALA A 197 -13.93 -21.51 4.38
CA ALA A 197 -12.48 -21.52 4.23
C ALA A 197 -11.89 -20.11 4.18
N VAL A 198 -10.73 -19.93 4.81
CA VAL A 198 -9.89 -18.74 4.66
C VAL A 198 -9.19 -18.79 3.31
N LYS A 199 -9.26 -17.70 2.54
CA LYS A 199 -8.65 -17.52 1.23
C LYS A 199 -7.70 -16.33 1.24
N LEU A 200 -6.44 -16.59 0.91
CA LEU A 200 -5.43 -15.57 0.65
C LEU A 200 -5.70 -14.87 -0.69
N ALA A 201 -5.73 -13.54 -0.66
CA ALA A 201 -5.98 -12.68 -1.80
C ALA A 201 -4.85 -11.66 -2.03
N ASP A 202 -4.88 -11.03 -3.21
CA ASP A 202 -4.02 -9.91 -3.64
C ASP A 202 -2.49 -10.18 -3.72
N PHE A 203 -2.07 -10.71 -4.88
CA PHE A 203 -0.67 -10.98 -5.20
C PHE A 203 0.03 -9.81 -5.91
N GLY A 204 -0.50 -8.57 -5.85
CA GLY A 204 0.07 -7.43 -6.56
C GLY A 204 1.52 -7.07 -6.19
N LEU A 205 1.98 -7.47 -5.00
CA LEU A 205 3.36 -7.32 -4.54
C LEU A 205 4.18 -8.62 -4.59
N ALA A 206 3.58 -9.73 -5.02
CA ALA A 206 4.25 -11.02 -5.04
C ALA A 206 5.42 -11.05 -6.05
N ILE A 207 6.36 -11.94 -5.78
CA ILE A 207 7.55 -12.20 -6.61
C ILE A 207 7.76 -13.70 -6.78
N GLU A 208 8.47 -14.04 -7.84
CA GLU A 208 9.03 -15.38 -8.01
C GLU A 208 10.50 -15.37 -7.58
N VAL A 209 10.90 -16.37 -6.81
CA VAL A 209 12.27 -16.60 -6.36
C VAL A 209 12.81 -17.87 -7.02
N GLN A 210 14.14 -18.03 -7.10
CA GLN A 210 14.73 -19.27 -7.62
C GLN A 210 15.14 -20.17 -6.45
N GLY A 211 14.38 -21.25 -6.22
CA GLY A 211 14.62 -22.15 -5.09
C GLY A 211 14.60 -21.40 -3.75
N ASP A 212 15.70 -21.48 -3.00
CA ASP A 212 15.90 -20.79 -1.72
C ASP A 212 16.87 -19.60 -1.83
N GLN A 213 17.16 -19.12 -3.05
CA GLN A 213 18.02 -17.96 -3.22
C GLN A 213 17.36 -16.69 -2.66
N GLU A 214 18.11 -16.00 -1.82
CA GLU A 214 17.75 -14.68 -1.31
C GLU A 214 18.33 -13.59 -2.23
N ALA A 215 17.53 -12.58 -2.52
CA ALA A 215 17.99 -11.42 -3.29
C ALA A 215 17.30 -10.14 -2.79
N TRP A 216 17.80 -9.00 -3.24
CA TRP A 216 17.16 -7.73 -2.96
C TRP A 216 16.05 -7.44 -3.97
N PHE A 217 14.80 -7.70 -3.59
CA PHE A 217 13.62 -7.48 -4.44
C PHE A 217 12.95 -6.11 -4.24
N GLY A 218 13.67 -5.19 -3.58
CA GLY A 218 13.20 -3.86 -3.25
C GLY A 218 12.36 -3.79 -1.97
N PHE A 219 12.09 -2.56 -1.52
CA PHE A 219 11.27 -2.28 -0.35
C PHE A 219 9.79 -2.30 -0.73
N ALA A 220 9.04 -3.29 -0.27
CA ALA A 220 7.61 -3.47 -0.53
C ALA A 220 6.94 -4.19 0.65
N GLY A 221 5.65 -3.90 0.88
CA GLY A 221 4.83 -4.48 1.94
C GLY A 221 4.24 -3.40 2.88
N THR A 222 3.39 -3.83 3.80
CA THR A 222 2.70 -2.95 4.75
C THR A 222 3.52 -2.78 6.04
N PRO A 223 3.82 -1.54 6.51
CA PRO A 223 4.82 -1.28 7.57
C PRO A 223 4.72 -2.13 8.84
N GLY A 224 3.52 -2.46 9.33
CA GLY A 224 3.32 -3.27 10.54
C GLY A 224 3.65 -4.76 10.38
N TYR A 225 3.84 -5.24 9.15
CA TYR A 225 4.06 -6.64 8.80
C TYR A 225 5.42 -6.86 8.12
N LEU A 226 6.21 -5.81 7.93
CA LEU A 226 7.55 -5.90 7.33
C LEU A 226 8.50 -6.63 8.27
N SER A 227 9.26 -7.57 7.71
CA SER A 227 10.28 -8.31 8.45
C SER A 227 11.55 -7.47 8.66
N PRO A 228 12.37 -7.80 9.69
CA PRO A 228 13.57 -7.04 10.02
C PRO A 228 14.56 -6.94 8.85
N GLU A 229 14.76 -8.02 8.10
CA GLU A 229 15.67 -8.06 6.95
C GLU A 229 15.25 -7.11 5.82
N VAL A 230 13.94 -6.95 5.58
CA VAL A 230 13.43 -5.96 4.60
C VAL A 230 13.69 -4.53 5.09
N LEU A 231 13.48 -4.26 6.38
CA LEU A 231 13.73 -2.95 6.99
C LEU A 231 15.23 -2.60 6.99
N LYS A 232 16.10 -3.59 7.20
CA LYS A 232 17.56 -3.46 7.14
C LYS A 232 18.12 -3.38 5.72
N LYS A 233 17.27 -3.56 4.71
CA LYS A 233 17.65 -3.63 3.29
C LYS A 233 18.59 -4.79 2.94
N GLU A 234 18.45 -5.91 3.65
CA GLU A 234 19.20 -7.14 3.40
C GLU A 234 18.51 -7.98 2.31
N PRO A 235 19.24 -8.84 1.58
CA PRO A 235 18.62 -9.85 0.72
C PRO A 235 17.61 -10.69 1.50
N TYR A 236 16.49 -11.01 0.87
CA TYR A 236 15.41 -11.75 1.54
C TYR A 236 14.73 -12.72 0.57
N GLY A 237 13.88 -13.59 1.11
CA GLY A 237 13.13 -14.59 0.35
C GLY A 237 11.86 -15.02 1.09
N LYS A 238 11.52 -16.32 0.99
CA LYS A 238 10.34 -16.94 1.63
C LYS A 238 10.12 -16.60 3.12
N PRO A 239 11.16 -16.46 3.98
CA PRO A 239 10.95 -16.21 5.41
C PRO A 239 10.19 -14.91 5.76
N VAL A 240 10.13 -13.92 4.85
CA VAL A 240 9.39 -12.67 5.10
C VAL A 240 7.89 -12.91 5.29
N ASP A 241 7.32 -13.87 4.59
CA ASP A 241 5.90 -14.22 4.70
C ASP A 241 5.60 -14.89 6.04
N VAL A 242 6.55 -15.69 6.57
CA VAL A 242 6.39 -16.36 7.87
C VAL A 242 6.47 -15.35 9.02
N TRP A 243 7.31 -14.31 8.90
CA TRP A 243 7.30 -13.19 9.84
C TRP A 243 5.92 -12.51 9.88
N ALA A 244 5.35 -12.20 8.72
CA ALA A 244 4.02 -11.62 8.64
C ALA A 244 2.94 -12.54 9.23
N CYS A 245 3.05 -13.87 9.03
CA CYS A 245 2.18 -14.86 9.71
C CYS A 245 2.31 -14.78 11.23
N GLY A 246 3.52 -14.60 11.77
CA GLY A 246 3.75 -14.41 13.20
C GLY A 246 3.08 -13.15 13.75
N VAL A 247 3.14 -12.05 13.01
CA VAL A 247 2.42 -10.80 13.37
C VAL A 247 0.91 -11.01 13.33
N ILE A 248 0.39 -11.68 12.29
CA ILE A 248 -1.03 -12.00 12.17
C ILE A 248 -1.49 -12.88 13.32
N LEU A 249 -0.75 -13.95 13.65
CA LEU A 249 -1.06 -14.85 14.76
C LEU A 249 -1.03 -14.13 16.11
N TYR A 250 -0.08 -13.23 16.31
CA TYR A 250 -0.04 -12.36 17.49
C TYR A 250 -1.34 -11.56 17.62
N ILE A 251 -1.80 -10.91 16.53
CA ILE A 251 -3.03 -10.12 16.56
C ILE A 251 -4.26 -11.02 16.80
N LEU A 252 -4.29 -12.23 16.22
CA LEU A 252 -5.38 -13.20 16.43
C LEU A 252 -5.51 -13.66 17.88
N LEU A 253 -4.46 -13.54 18.68
CA LEU A 253 -4.40 -14.03 20.06
C LEU A 253 -4.30 -12.94 21.14
N TYR A 254 -4.08 -11.68 20.76
CA TYR A 254 -3.79 -10.59 21.69
C TYR A 254 -5.02 -10.16 22.50
N PRO A 255 -4.97 -10.26 23.84
CA PRO A 255 -5.59 -9.25 24.69
C PRO A 255 -4.52 -8.48 25.48
N SER A 256 -4.69 -7.16 25.56
CA SER A 256 -4.04 -6.36 26.62
C SER A 256 -4.98 -6.36 27.81
N PRO A 257 -4.59 -6.74 29.04
CA PRO A 257 -3.23 -7.04 29.52
C PRO A 257 -2.88 -8.53 29.77
N GLU A 258 -3.77 -9.49 29.49
CA GLU A 258 -3.69 -10.87 30.01
C GLU A 258 -3.10 -11.90 29.01
N TRP A 259 -1.78 -11.86 28.79
CA TRP A 259 -1.10 -12.96 28.08
C TRP A 259 -0.98 -14.24 28.91
N ASP A 260 -1.28 -14.19 30.21
CA ASP A 260 -1.17 -15.34 31.13
C ASP A 260 -2.10 -16.49 30.73
N THR A 261 -3.25 -16.18 30.14
CA THR A 261 -4.22 -17.19 29.68
C THR A 261 -3.87 -17.80 28.32
N VAL A 262 -2.84 -17.29 27.63
CA VAL A 262 -2.39 -17.82 26.35
C VAL A 262 -1.45 -19.01 26.56
N THR A 263 -1.72 -20.12 25.87
CA THR A 263 -0.94 -21.36 26.02
C THR A 263 0.55 -21.16 25.72
N PRO A 264 1.46 -21.86 26.43
CA PRO A 264 2.90 -21.81 26.14
C PRO A 264 3.23 -22.18 24.69
N GLU A 265 2.47 -23.10 24.09
CA GLU A 265 2.69 -23.57 22.73
C GLU A 265 2.28 -22.51 21.70
N ALA A 266 1.22 -21.74 21.94
CA ALA A 266 0.89 -20.59 21.09
C ALA A 266 2.02 -19.55 21.11
N LYS A 267 2.50 -19.21 22.31
CA LYS A 267 3.63 -18.27 22.51
C LYS A 267 4.89 -18.77 21.82
N ASN A 268 5.17 -20.07 21.93
CA ASN A 268 6.32 -20.70 21.28
C ASN A 268 6.25 -20.56 19.76
N LEU A 269 5.10 -20.88 19.15
CA LEU A 269 4.92 -20.76 17.71
C LEU A 269 5.11 -19.31 17.23
N ILE A 270 4.54 -18.34 17.94
CA ILE A 270 4.73 -16.90 17.64
C ILE A 270 6.23 -16.55 17.70
N ASN A 271 6.96 -16.97 18.74
CA ASN A 271 8.39 -16.69 18.88
C ASN A 271 9.22 -17.32 17.74
N CYS A 272 8.86 -18.53 17.32
CA CYS A 272 9.48 -19.21 16.18
C CYS A 272 9.27 -18.46 14.85
N MET A 273 8.09 -17.86 14.64
CA MET A 273 7.79 -17.04 13.46
C MET A 273 8.42 -15.64 13.53
N LEU A 274 8.44 -15.03 14.71
CA LEU A 274 9.01 -13.69 14.97
C LEU A 274 10.50 -13.74 15.32
N THR A 275 11.19 -14.80 14.88
CA THR A 275 12.65 -14.89 14.99
C THR A 275 13.30 -13.91 14.02
N VAL A 276 14.12 -13.00 14.57
CA VAL A 276 14.75 -11.89 13.80
C VAL A 276 15.67 -12.40 12.70
N ASN A 277 16.44 -13.46 12.96
CA ASN A 277 17.31 -14.06 11.94
C ASN A 277 16.47 -14.94 10.99
N PRO A 278 16.32 -14.60 9.70
CA PRO A 278 15.46 -15.35 8.77
C PRO A 278 15.92 -16.79 8.56
N ARG A 279 17.21 -17.10 8.73
CA ARG A 279 17.75 -18.47 8.61
C ARG A 279 17.39 -19.38 9.78
N LYS A 280 17.07 -18.80 10.94
CA LYS A 280 16.63 -19.52 12.14
C LYS A 280 15.11 -19.50 12.32
N ARG A 281 14.41 -18.69 11.51
CA ARG A 281 12.96 -18.56 11.53
C ARG A 281 12.34 -19.84 11.02
N ILE A 282 11.28 -20.30 11.68
CA ILE A 282 10.53 -21.49 11.27
C ILE A 282 10.02 -21.33 9.83
N THR A 283 9.98 -22.41 9.04
CA THR A 283 9.35 -22.39 7.72
C THR A 283 7.84 -22.61 7.83
N ALA A 284 7.07 -22.29 6.78
CA ALA A 284 5.63 -22.55 6.78
C ALA A 284 5.29 -24.04 6.96
N ASP A 285 6.03 -24.94 6.29
CA ASP A 285 5.87 -26.40 6.44
C ASP A 285 6.20 -26.89 7.86
N GLN A 286 7.26 -26.36 8.48
CA GLN A 286 7.59 -26.67 9.87
C GLN A 286 6.53 -26.13 10.84
N ALA A 287 6.00 -24.94 10.59
CA ALA A 287 4.95 -24.35 11.41
C ALA A 287 3.67 -25.18 11.39
N LEU A 288 3.27 -25.74 10.23
CA LEU A 288 2.11 -26.64 10.13
C LEU A 288 2.26 -27.91 10.98
N LYS A 289 3.48 -28.35 11.25
CA LYS A 289 3.79 -29.51 12.10
C LYS A 289 3.90 -29.16 13.58
N HIS A 290 3.81 -27.89 13.96
CA HIS A 290 3.91 -27.45 15.35
C HIS A 290 2.73 -27.99 16.18
N PRO A 291 2.93 -28.47 17.43
CA PRO A 291 1.87 -29.09 18.24
C PRO A 291 0.61 -28.23 18.41
N TRP A 292 0.77 -26.91 18.57
CA TRP A 292 -0.37 -25.98 18.68
C TRP A 292 -1.28 -25.96 17.43
N ILE A 293 -0.77 -26.38 16.27
CA ILE A 293 -1.54 -26.53 15.03
C ILE A 293 -1.98 -27.98 14.83
N CYS A 294 -1.04 -28.94 14.78
CA CYS A 294 -1.33 -30.32 14.37
C CYS A 294 -1.99 -31.17 15.49
N GLN A 295 -1.90 -30.74 16.74
CA GLN A 295 -2.54 -31.37 17.91
C GLN A 295 -3.50 -30.39 18.61
N ARG A 296 -4.14 -29.50 17.84
CA ARG A 296 -5.01 -28.43 18.32
C ARG A 296 -5.99 -28.86 19.40
N GLU A 297 -6.65 -30.00 19.23
CA GLU A 297 -7.67 -30.51 20.16
C GLU A 297 -7.13 -30.76 21.59
N ARG A 298 -5.83 -31.00 21.73
CA ARG A 298 -5.16 -31.26 23.01
C ARG A 298 -4.43 -30.05 23.56
N VAL A 299 -3.94 -29.17 22.68
CA VAL A 299 -2.97 -28.13 23.03
C VAL A 299 -3.59 -26.73 23.03
N ALA A 300 -4.50 -26.42 22.10
CA ALA A 300 -5.07 -25.08 22.00
C ALA A 300 -6.24 -24.90 22.98
N ALA A 301 -6.25 -23.80 23.72
CA ALA A 301 -7.30 -23.51 24.69
C ALA A 301 -8.68 -23.30 24.01
N LEU A 302 -9.71 -23.96 24.56
CA LEU A 302 -11.11 -23.83 24.15
C LEU A 302 -11.86 -22.76 24.97
N VAL A 303 -11.18 -21.94 25.75
CA VAL A 303 -11.83 -20.89 26.54
C VAL A 303 -12.22 -19.73 25.64
N HIS A 304 -13.42 -19.17 25.83
CA HIS A 304 -13.83 -17.98 25.11
C HIS A 304 -12.97 -16.77 25.51
N ARG A 305 -12.49 -16.02 24.51
CA ARG A 305 -11.59 -14.87 24.69
C ARG A 305 -12.29 -13.55 24.31
N GLN A 306 -13.23 -13.10 25.13
CA GLN A 306 -13.99 -11.87 24.88
C GLN A 306 -13.09 -10.62 24.73
N ASP A 307 -12.08 -10.46 25.60
CA ASP A 307 -11.18 -9.29 25.53
C ASP A 307 -10.36 -9.24 24.23
N THR A 308 -10.03 -10.41 23.67
CA THR A 308 -9.38 -10.51 22.36
C THR A 308 -10.32 -10.01 21.27
N VAL A 309 -11.60 -10.40 21.32
CA VAL A 309 -12.63 -9.93 20.37
C VAL A 309 -12.79 -8.41 20.44
N ASP A 310 -12.84 -7.84 21.64
CA ASP A 310 -12.98 -6.39 21.82
C ASP A 310 -11.74 -5.61 21.36
N CYS A 311 -10.54 -6.15 21.60
CA CYS A 311 -9.29 -5.59 21.05
C CYS A 311 -9.28 -5.65 19.52
N LEU A 312 -9.71 -6.75 18.92
CA LEU A 312 -9.81 -6.92 17.46
C LEU A 312 -10.80 -5.93 16.85
N LYS A 313 -11.94 -5.68 17.51
CA LYS A 313 -12.92 -4.66 17.08
C LYS A 313 -12.30 -3.27 17.01
N LYS A 314 -11.56 -2.87 18.05
CA LYS A 314 -10.82 -1.58 18.08
C LYS A 314 -9.73 -1.54 16.99
N PHE A 315 -9.01 -2.64 16.79
CA PHE A 315 -8.00 -2.77 15.75
C PHE A 315 -8.59 -2.61 14.34
N ASN A 316 -9.72 -3.27 14.07
CA ASN A 316 -10.45 -3.20 12.80
C ASN A 316 -10.93 -1.79 12.47
N ALA A 317 -11.54 -1.10 13.44
CA ALA A 317 -11.94 0.29 13.26
C ALA A 317 -10.73 1.19 12.93
N ARG A 318 -9.61 1.02 13.65
CA ARG A 318 -8.40 1.82 13.46
C ARG A 318 -7.74 1.57 12.09
N ARG A 319 -7.66 0.32 11.63
CA ARG A 319 -7.05 -0.01 10.33
C ARG A 319 -7.89 0.51 9.16
N LYS A 320 -9.22 0.37 9.22
CA LYS A 320 -10.14 0.88 8.19
C LYS A 320 -10.06 2.40 8.06
N LEU A 321 -10.02 3.11 9.19
CA LEU A 321 -9.83 4.56 9.20
C LEU A 321 -8.49 4.98 8.58
N LYS A 322 -7.38 4.32 8.97
CA LYS A 322 -6.06 4.59 8.37
C LYS A 322 -6.05 4.33 6.85
N GLY A 323 -6.68 3.24 6.40
CA GLY A 323 -6.80 2.89 4.98
C GLY A 323 -7.62 3.91 4.18
N ALA A 324 -8.74 4.39 4.73
CA ALA A 324 -9.56 5.43 4.13
C ALA A 324 -8.79 6.75 3.99
N ILE A 325 -8.07 7.17 5.05
CA ILE A 325 -7.23 8.36 5.02
C ILE A 325 -6.14 8.24 3.95
N LEU A 326 -5.44 7.11 3.88
CA LEU A 326 -4.39 6.89 2.90
C LEU A 326 -4.93 6.93 1.46
N THR A 327 -6.08 6.30 1.22
CA THR A 327 -6.77 6.34 -0.08
C THR A 327 -7.13 7.77 -0.49
N THR A 328 -7.68 8.57 0.44
CA THR A 328 -7.97 9.99 0.19
C THR A 328 -6.71 10.81 -0.07
N MET A 329 -5.61 10.55 0.66
CA MET A 329 -4.31 11.21 0.42
C MET A 329 -3.73 10.86 -0.97
N ILE A 330 -3.85 9.60 -1.41
CA ILE A 330 -3.40 9.18 -2.75
C ILE A 330 -4.29 9.81 -3.84
N ALA A 331 -5.61 9.80 -3.64
CA ALA A 331 -6.56 10.40 -4.58
C ALA A 331 -6.33 11.91 -4.75
N THR A 332 -6.13 12.64 -3.66
CA THR A 332 -5.83 14.09 -3.69
C THR A 332 -4.47 14.40 -4.35
N ARG A 333 -3.45 13.55 -4.15
CA ARG A 333 -2.14 13.66 -4.82
C ARG A 333 -2.20 13.36 -6.32
N ASN A 334 -3.11 12.49 -6.76
CA ASN A 334 -3.34 12.22 -8.18
C ASN A 334 -4.19 13.34 -8.83
N LEU A 335 -5.17 13.89 -8.11
CA LEU A 335 -5.96 15.05 -8.57
C LEU A 335 -5.11 16.31 -8.72
N SER A 336 -4.14 16.55 -7.82
CA SER A 336 -3.21 17.68 -7.95
C SER A 336 -2.26 17.52 -9.13
N LYS A 337 -1.87 16.29 -9.50
CA LYS A 337 -1.14 16.02 -10.75
C LYS A 337 -1.99 16.26 -12.00
N ILE A 338 -3.28 15.89 -11.98
CA ILE A 338 -4.21 16.10 -13.10
C ILE A 338 -4.51 17.60 -13.29
N LYS A 339 -4.65 18.37 -12.20
CA LYS A 339 -4.78 19.84 -12.29
C LYS A 339 -3.54 20.49 -12.91
N ASN A 340 -2.34 19.98 -12.63
CA ASN A 340 -1.11 20.50 -13.25
C ASN A 340 -0.92 20.11 -14.72
N SER A 341 -1.61 19.07 -15.22
CA SER A 341 -1.63 18.70 -16.65
C SER A 341 -2.79 19.35 -17.43
N ALA A 342 -3.85 19.80 -16.75
CA ALA A 342 -4.97 20.50 -17.38
C ALA A 342 -4.73 22.01 -17.54
N SER A 343 -3.72 22.57 -16.87
CA SER A 343 -3.39 24.00 -16.93
C SER A 343 -2.51 24.41 -18.12
N SER A 344 -2.15 23.50 -19.05
CA SER A 344 -1.38 23.85 -20.25
C SER A 344 -2.22 24.11 -21.51
N ASP A 345 -3.53 23.84 -21.50
CA ASP A 345 -4.39 23.97 -22.69
C ASP A 345 -5.65 24.82 -22.43
N ILE A 346 -5.50 26.04 -21.91
CA ILE A 346 -6.49 27.11 -22.14
C ILE A 346 -5.73 28.41 -22.40
N HIS A 347 -5.53 28.69 -23.68
CA HIS A 347 -5.07 29.98 -24.17
C HIS A 347 -6.14 31.02 -23.83
N ALA A 348 -5.89 31.83 -22.80
CA ALA A 348 -6.72 32.98 -22.48
C ALA A 348 -6.55 34.06 -23.55
N ASN A 349 -7.66 34.45 -24.17
CA ASN A 349 -7.83 35.69 -24.91
C ASN A 349 -8.81 36.58 -24.12
N LYS A 350 -8.56 37.89 -24.15
CA LYS A 350 -9.37 39.03 -23.66
C LYS A 350 -9.36 39.43 -22.17
N LEU A 351 -8.52 40.44 -21.92
CA LEU A 351 -8.79 41.79 -21.37
C LEU A 351 -10.13 42.13 -20.67
N SER A 352 -9.95 42.72 -19.47
CA SER A 352 -10.44 44.01 -18.92
C SER A 352 -11.91 44.24 -18.52
N GLN A 353 -12.10 44.63 -17.24
CA GLN A 353 -12.89 45.74 -16.63
C GLN A 353 -13.44 45.29 -15.26
N VAL A 354 -13.01 45.84 -14.10
CA VAL A 354 -13.21 47.18 -13.49
C VAL A 354 -14.55 47.33 -12.74
N ASP A 355 -14.41 47.86 -11.51
CA ASP A 355 -15.35 48.45 -10.52
C ASP A 355 -16.25 47.53 -9.69
N SER A 356 -16.15 47.48 -8.36
CA SER A 356 -16.16 48.49 -7.27
C SER A 356 -17.57 48.72 -6.72
N SER A 357 -17.75 48.48 -5.41
CA SER A 357 -18.44 49.34 -4.43
C SER A 357 -19.32 48.60 -3.41
N ARG A 358 -19.00 48.85 -2.12
CA ARG A 358 -19.89 49.18 -0.98
C ARG A 358 -20.91 48.13 -0.48
N ALA A 359 -21.34 48.09 0.78
CA ALA A 359 -20.90 48.60 2.08
C ALA A 359 -21.96 48.13 3.12
N LEU A 360 -21.52 47.94 4.38
CA LEU A 360 -22.24 48.23 5.64
C LEU A 360 -23.53 47.46 6.03
N GLY A 361 -23.51 46.90 7.24
CA GLY A 361 -24.69 46.54 8.02
C GLY A 361 -24.35 45.93 9.39
N VAL A 362 -24.48 46.72 10.45
CA VAL A 362 -24.15 46.45 11.88
C VAL A 362 -25.40 45.99 12.68
N ARG A 363 -25.22 45.13 13.71
CA ARG A 363 -25.88 45.04 15.06
C ARG A 363 -25.69 43.59 15.62
N LYS A 364 -25.05 43.26 16.77
CA LYS A 364 -25.31 43.47 18.24
C LYS A 364 -26.73 43.06 18.68
N ASP A 365 -27.02 42.27 19.73
CA ASP A 365 -26.36 41.97 21.03
C ASP A 365 -26.95 40.70 21.71
N ALA A 366 -26.22 40.16 22.72
CA ALA A 366 -26.60 39.52 24.00
C ALA A 366 -27.52 38.25 24.03
N GLY A 367 -27.37 37.26 24.91
CA GLY A 367 -26.48 37.00 26.05
C GLY A 367 -26.97 35.79 26.88
N THR A 368 -26.04 35.18 27.63
CA THR A 368 -26.20 34.40 28.90
C THR A 368 -27.03 33.10 28.95
N ALA A 369 -26.38 31.98 29.34
CA ALA A 369 -26.59 31.32 30.64
C ALA A 369 -25.60 30.16 30.86
N VAL A 370 -24.79 30.30 31.91
CA VAL A 370 -23.91 29.29 32.51
C VAL A 370 -24.74 28.41 33.44
N LYS A 371 -24.45 27.11 33.51
CA LYS A 371 -24.84 26.27 34.65
C LYS A 371 -23.80 25.17 34.88
N ASP A 372 -22.96 25.39 35.90
CA ASP A 372 -22.11 24.39 36.51
C ASP A 372 -22.94 23.41 37.34
N SER A 373 -22.52 22.16 37.38
CA SER A 373 -22.89 21.18 38.41
C SER A 373 -21.77 20.16 38.53
N THR A 374 -20.96 20.34 39.57
CA THR A 374 -19.99 19.38 40.11
C THR A 374 -20.74 18.44 41.04
N GLU A 375 -20.59 17.12 40.90
CA GLU A 375 -20.15 16.22 41.98
C GLU A 375 -19.95 14.76 41.51
N SER A 376 -18.68 14.37 41.61
CA SER A 376 -18.06 13.05 41.82
C SER A 376 -18.90 11.77 41.87
N SER A 377 -18.44 10.73 41.16
CA SER A 377 -18.07 9.41 41.73
C SER A 377 -17.51 8.45 40.66
N SER A 378 -16.19 8.22 40.72
CA SER A 378 -15.50 6.97 40.33
C SER A 378 -15.74 6.33 38.95
N HIS A 379 -15.17 6.86 37.85
CA HIS A 379 -14.89 6.13 36.58
C HIS A 379 -14.04 6.95 35.59
N THR A 380 -12.71 7.15 35.74
CA THR A 380 -11.99 8.01 34.74
C THR A 380 -10.49 7.74 34.48
N ILE A 381 -9.91 6.59 34.85
CA ILE A 381 -8.48 6.36 34.50
C ILE A 381 -8.31 6.10 32.98
N ASP A 382 -9.31 5.56 32.28
CA ASP A 382 -9.18 5.14 30.87
C ASP A 382 -9.62 6.22 29.86
N GLU A 383 -10.62 7.05 30.18
CA GLU A 383 -11.14 8.10 29.28
C GLU A 383 -10.12 9.22 29.05
N ASN A 384 -9.42 9.64 30.11
CA ASN A 384 -8.40 10.68 30.04
C ASN A 384 -7.20 10.28 29.16
N GLU A 385 -6.80 9.01 29.15
CA GLU A 385 -5.69 8.56 28.30
C GLU A 385 -6.09 8.51 26.81
N THR A 386 -7.34 8.16 26.52
CA THR A 386 -7.85 8.15 25.15
C THR A 386 -8.03 9.56 24.58
N ASP A 387 -8.54 10.51 25.36
CA ASP A 387 -8.66 11.92 24.96
C ASP A 387 -7.29 12.55 24.78
N LEU A 388 -6.35 12.30 25.70
CA LEU A 388 -4.97 12.76 25.59
C LEU A 388 -4.31 12.24 24.30
N LYS A 389 -4.54 10.97 23.93
CA LYS A 389 -4.05 10.39 22.66
C LYS A 389 -4.74 10.99 21.43
N ALA A 390 -6.00 11.39 21.51
CA ALA A 390 -6.69 12.09 20.43
C ALA A 390 -6.10 13.50 20.25
N ARG A 391 -5.91 14.23 21.35
CA ARG A 391 -5.32 15.57 21.37
C ARG A 391 -3.91 15.59 20.80
N LYS A 392 -3.06 14.65 21.19
CA LYS A 392 -1.70 14.52 20.62
C LYS A 392 -1.73 14.33 19.10
N ARG A 393 -2.67 13.57 18.57
CA ARG A 393 -2.84 13.36 17.11
C ARG A 393 -3.32 14.62 16.40
N GLU A 394 -4.22 15.38 17.01
CA GLU A 394 -4.69 16.67 16.48
C GLU A 394 -3.53 17.66 16.32
N ILE A 395 -2.70 17.82 17.36
CA ILE A 395 -1.54 18.74 17.32
C ILE A 395 -0.52 18.33 16.26
N ILE A 396 -0.24 17.03 16.11
CA ILE A 396 0.62 16.54 15.01
C ILE A 396 0.01 16.93 13.66
N LYS A 397 -1.31 16.76 13.50
CA LYS A 397 -1.97 17.05 12.22
C LYS A 397 -1.94 18.53 11.86
N LEU A 398 -2.18 19.40 12.83
CA LEU A 398 -2.07 20.86 12.65
C LEU A 398 -0.65 21.26 12.27
N THR A 399 0.35 20.64 12.90
CA THR A 399 1.76 20.87 12.58
C THR A 399 2.12 20.43 11.16
N GLU A 400 1.61 19.28 10.68
CA GLU A 400 1.78 18.86 9.29
C GLU A 400 1.17 19.86 8.29
N ILE A 401 -0.04 20.35 8.57
CA ILE A 401 -0.74 21.33 7.72
C ILE A 401 0.07 22.63 7.64
N LEU A 402 0.57 23.11 8.77
CA LEU A 402 1.39 24.32 8.85
C LEU A 402 2.69 24.16 8.06
N LEU A 403 3.40 23.03 8.20
CA LEU A 403 4.64 22.76 7.45
C LEU A 403 4.41 22.63 5.94
N ASP A 404 3.27 22.07 5.54
CA ASP A 404 2.86 21.99 4.14
C ASP A 404 2.54 23.38 3.56
N ALA A 405 1.91 24.26 4.33
CA ALA A 405 1.68 25.66 3.94
C ALA A 405 3.01 26.41 3.71
N ILE A 406 4.01 26.22 4.59
CA ILE A 406 5.37 26.77 4.40
C ILE A 406 5.99 26.23 3.10
N THR A 407 5.89 24.93 2.85
CA THR A 407 6.50 24.26 1.68
C THR A 407 5.86 24.73 0.37
N ARG A 408 4.54 24.95 0.37
CA ARG A 408 3.79 25.50 -0.77
C ARG A 408 3.90 27.02 -0.89
N SER A 409 4.48 27.70 0.10
CA SER A 409 4.49 29.17 0.23
C SER A 409 3.08 29.76 0.20
N ASP A 410 2.16 29.11 0.91
CA ASP A 410 0.78 29.54 1.09
C ASP A 410 0.68 30.39 2.37
N TYR A 411 0.92 31.70 2.23
CA TYR A 411 0.92 32.62 3.38
C TYR A 411 -0.46 32.75 4.02
N ASP A 412 -1.54 32.68 3.24
CA ASP A 412 -2.90 32.83 3.76
C ASP A 412 -3.26 31.70 4.72
N VAL A 413 -2.88 30.46 4.38
CA VAL A 413 -3.06 29.31 5.29
C VAL A 413 -2.13 29.43 6.51
N TYR A 414 -0.87 29.83 6.31
CA TYR A 414 0.08 30.02 7.40
C TYR A 414 -0.40 31.09 8.40
N ALA A 415 -0.83 32.26 7.93
CA ALA A 415 -1.35 33.35 8.74
C ALA A 415 -2.63 32.97 9.50
N LYS A 416 -3.50 32.13 8.92
CA LYS A 416 -4.68 31.62 9.64
C LYS A 416 -4.35 30.64 10.76
N MET A 417 -3.20 29.98 10.70
CA MET A 417 -2.76 28.96 11.66
C MET A 417 -1.87 29.54 12.76
N CYS A 418 -1.38 30.76 12.60
CA CYS A 418 -0.54 31.44 13.58
C CYS A 418 -1.33 32.55 14.30
N ASP A 419 -0.86 32.90 15.50
CA ASP A 419 -1.31 34.12 16.18
C ASP A 419 -0.70 35.36 15.49
N PRO A 420 -1.43 36.46 15.29
CA PRO A 420 -0.88 37.69 14.71
C PRO A 420 0.34 38.23 15.46
N ASN A 421 0.42 38.00 16.78
CA ASN A 421 1.51 38.38 17.66
C ASN A 421 2.38 37.17 18.03
N MET A 422 2.43 36.14 17.16
CA MET A 422 3.27 34.97 17.38
C MET A 422 4.72 35.40 17.59
N THR A 423 5.37 34.79 18.57
CA THR A 423 6.81 35.00 18.82
C THR A 423 7.65 33.92 18.15
N CYS A 424 8.86 34.24 17.69
CA CYS A 424 9.77 33.22 17.19
C CYS A 424 11.24 33.44 17.58
N PHE A 425 11.96 32.31 17.68
CA PHE A 425 13.40 32.23 17.79
C PHE A 425 13.91 31.31 16.69
N GLU A 426 14.65 31.85 15.72
CA GLU A 426 15.17 31.06 14.60
C GLU A 426 16.55 31.57 14.18
N PRO A 427 17.38 30.77 13.48
CA PRO A 427 18.75 31.16 13.16
C PRO A 427 18.85 32.52 12.44
N GLU A 428 17.85 32.84 11.63
CA GLU A 428 17.73 34.07 10.86
C GLU A 428 17.39 35.29 11.72
N SER A 429 16.89 35.12 12.95
CA SER A 429 16.70 36.22 13.90
C SER A 429 17.99 36.65 14.60
N LEU A 430 19.12 35.96 14.33
CA LEU A 430 20.45 36.25 14.86
C LEU A 430 20.49 36.32 16.41
N GLY A 431 19.72 35.44 17.05
CA GLY A 431 19.63 35.36 18.51
C GLY A 431 18.61 36.31 19.14
N ASN A 432 17.85 37.07 18.35
CA ASN A 432 16.78 37.93 18.85
C ASN A 432 15.45 37.18 18.91
N LEU A 433 14.61 37.52 19.90
CA LEU A 433 13.20 37.13 19.91
C LEU A 433 12.44 38.08 18.99
N ILE A 434 11.75 37.53 18.00
CA ILE A 434 10.92 38.30 17.07
C ILE A 434 9.46 38.14 17.46
N GLU A 435 8.68 39.22 17.39
CA GLU A 435 7.23 39.22 17.60
C GLU A 435 6.54 39.65 16.31
N GLY A 436 5.43 38.97 16.00
CA GLY A 436 4.59 39.28 14.86
C GLY A 436 4.90 38.46 13.60
N MET A 437 4.04 38.61 12.61
CA MET A 437 4.05 37.77 11.39
C MET A 437 4.83 38.37 10.21
N ASP A 438 5.25 39.62 10.31
CA ASP A 438 5.91 40.35 9.22
C ASP A 438 7.27 39.76 8.86
N PHE A 439 8.02 39.31 9.87
CA PHE A 439 9.31 38.63 9.67
C PHE A 439 9.16 37.37 8.81
N HIS A 440 8.15 36.55 9.10
CA HIS A 440 7.87 35.38 8.28
C HIS A 440 7.30 35.75 6.92
N LYS A 441 6.42 36.76 6.85
CA LYS A 441 5.81 37.24 5.60
C LYS A 441 6.89 37.60 4.56
N PHE A 442 7.99 38.19 5.01
CA PHE A 442 9.15 38.47 4.15
C PHE A 442 9.64 37.22 3.39
N TYR A 443 9.75 36.05 4.04
CA TYR A 443 10.17 34.80 3.38
C TYR A 443 9.16 34.30 2.34
N PHE A 444 7.86 34.50 2.59
CA PHE A 444 6.80 34.12 1.64
C PHE A 444 6.80 35.05 0.42
N ASP A 445 7.00 36.35 0.63
CA ASP A 445 7.04 37.36 -0.44
C ASP A 445 8.33 37.26 -1.29
N HIS A 446 9.47 36.90 -0.69
CA HIS A 446 10.80 36.93 -1.34
C HIS A 446 11.39 35.53 -1.58
N LYS A 447 10.54 34.55 -1.85
CA LYS A 447 10.90 33.13 -2.03
C LYS A 447 12.05 32.87 -3.01
N GLU A 448 12.15 33.65 -4.09
CA GLU A 448 13.23 33.47 -5.09
C GLU A 448 14.61 33.90 -4.57
N VAL A 449 14.64 34.82 -3.61
CA VAL A 449 15.86 35.40 -3.04
C VAL A 449 16.30 34.64 -1.78
N CYS A 450 15.35 34.29 -0.90
CA CYS A 450 15.64 33.58 0.36
C CYS A 450 16.06 32.11 0.15
N PHE A 451 15.68 31.49 -0.96
CA PHE A 451 16.05 30.12 -1.32
C PHE A 451 17.05 30.09 -2.49
N SER A 452 17.96 31.07 -2.55
CA SER A 452 18.96 31.31 -3.60
C SER A 452 19.99 30.19 -3.84
N GLY A 453 19.82 29.01 -3.23
CA GLY A 453 20.54 27.77 -3.56
C GLY A 453 19.75 26.77 -4.40
N GLN A 454 18.49 27.05 -4.76
CA GLN A 454 17.57 26.10 -5.42
C GLN A 454 17.19 26.57 -6.84
N LEU A 455 16.93 25.61 -7.74
CA LEU A 455 16.56 25.86 -9.14
C LEU A 455 15.22 26.62 -9.26
N PRO A 456 15.15 27.72 -10.05
CA PRO A 456 13.89 28.42 -10.28
C PRO A 456 12.91 27.54 -11.06
N GLY A 457 11.66 27.45 -10.60
CA GLY A 457 10.54 26.86 -11.37
C GLY A 457 10.12 25.43 -11.01
N LYS A 458 10.80 24.72 -10.10
CA LYS A 458 10.33 23.44 -9.53
C LYS A 458 10.92 23.24 -8.13
N MET A 459 10.24 23.72 -7.10
CA MET A 459 10.54 23.35 -5.72
C MET A 459 10.23 21.86 -5.50
N ASN A 460 11.15 20.97 -5.83
CA ASN A 460 11.14 19.59 -5.37
C ASN A 460 11.71 19.53 -3.94
N CYS A 461 11.05 20.25 -3.03
CA CYS A 461 11.37 20.24 -1.60
C CYS A 461 10.44 19.25 -0.90
N LYS A 462 11.01 18.25 -0.22
CA LYS A 462 10.27 17.29 0.60
C LYS A 462 10.61 17.52 2.07
N THR A 463 9.61 17.96 2.84
CA THR A 463 9.70 18.01 4.30
C THR A 463 9.18 16.69 4.91
N THR A 464 9.93 16.14 5.88
CA THR A 464 9.52 14.99 6.70
C THR A 464 9.65 15.37 8.16
N LEU A 465 8.58 15.15 8.93
CA LEU A 465 8.58 15.33 10.37
C LEU A 465 9.01 14.02 11.04
N LEU A 466 10.05 14.05 11.87
CA LEU A 466 10.63 12.90 12.55
C LEU A 466 10.48 13.04 14.06
N ASN A 467 10.15 11.93 14.72
CA ASN A 467 10.02 11.79 16.16
C ASN A 467 9.25 12.94 16.86
N PRO A 468 8.00 13.23 16.46
CA PRO A 468 7.20 14.24 17.15
C PRO A 468 6.95 13.84 18.61
N HIS A 469 7.31 14.73 19.52
CA HIS A 469 6.97 14.62 20.93
C HIS A 469 5.98 15.72 21.31
N VAL A 470 4.75 15.34 21.66
CA VAL A 470 3.69 16.28 22.05
C VAL A 470 3.47 16.24 23.56
N HIS A 471 3.53 17.41 24.17
CA HIS A 471 3.17 17.67 25.56
C HIS A 471 1.89 18.51 25.60
N VAL A 472 0.79 17.94 26.10
CA VAL A 472 -0.50 18.62 26.23
C VAL A 472 -0.57 19.23 27.63
N MET A 473 -0.96 20.51 27.73
CA MET A 473 -0.98 21.30 28.96
C MET A 473 -2.39 21.84 29.18
N GLY A 474 -3.26 21.04 29.78
CA GLY A 474 -4.69 21.35 29.89
C GLY A 474 -5.41 21.26 28.55
N ASP A 475 -6.60 21.88 28.47
CA ASP A 475 -7.51 21.71 27.33
C ASP A 475 -7.17 22.57 26.12
N ASP A 476 -6.52 23.71 26.37
CA ASP A 476 -6.32 24.78 25.39
C ASP A 476 -4.85 25.06 25.06
N ALA A 477 -3.89 24.31 25.62
CA ALA A 477 -2.48 24.50 25.30
C ALA A 477 -1.76 23.18 25.01
N ALA A 478 -0.84 23.21 24.04
CA ALA A 478 0.03 22.08 23.73
C ALA A 478 1.37 22.56 23.16
N CYS A 479 2.43 21.81 23.45
CA CYS A 479 3.74 22.01 22.85
C CYS A 479 4.12 20.76 22.06
N ILE A 480 4.73 20.95 20.88
CA ILE A 480 5.30 19.87 20.08
C ILE A 480 6.75 20.18 19.76
N ALA A 481 7.64 19.22 20.02
CA ALA A 481 9.03 19.23 19.59
C ALA A 481 9.26 18.12 18.57
N TYR A 482 10.00 18.41 17.51
CA TYR A 482 10.25 17.45 16.44
C TYR A 482 11.53 17.78 15.68
N VAL A 483 12.03 16.79 14.95
CA VAL A 483 13.10 16.97 13.98
C VAL A 483 12.48 17.15 12.60
N ARG A 484 12.76 18.26 11.92
CA ARG A 484 12.37 18.48 10.53
C ARG A 484 13.51 18.11 9.61
N LEU A 485 13.26 17.18 8.70
CA LEU A 485 14.16 16.83 7.60
C LEU A 485 13.64 17.43 6.30
N THR A 486 14.40 18.34 5.72
CA THR A 486 14.08 19.01 4.46
C THR A 486 15.03 18.52 3.38
N GLN A 487 14.51 17.84 2.36
CA GLN A 487 15.29 17.34 1.24
C GLN A 487 14.98 18.16 0.00
N TYR A 488 16.01 18.66 -0.70
CA TYR A 488 15.84 19.49 -1.89
C TYR A 488 16.94 19.21 -2.90
N ILE A 489 16.73 19.65 -4.14
CA ILE A 489 17.76 19.62 -5.18
C ILE A 489 18.35 21.03 -5.27
N ASP A 490 19.66 21.14 -5.12
CA ASP A 490 20.37 22.41 -5.22
C ASP A 490 20.58 22.85 -6.69
N ARG A 491 21.19 24.02 -6.89
CA ARG A 491 21.55 24.54 -8.22
C ARG A 491 22.49 23.62 -9.01
N ASN A 492 23.28 22.79 -8.34
CA ASN A 492 24.19 21.83 -8.96
C ASN A 492 23.48 20.53 -9.37
N ARG A 493 22.16 20.45 -9.18
CA ARG A 493 21.32 19.26 -9.39
C ARG A 493 21.65 18.11 -8.43
N GLU A 494 22.28 18.41 -7.30
CA GLU A 494 22.57 17.42 -6.28
C GLU A 494 21.47 17.38 -5.22
N ALA A 495 21.20 16.19 -4.69
CA ALA A 495 20.22 16.01 -3.63
C ALA A 495 20.84 16.39 -2.28
N GLN A 496 20.35 17.47 -1.69
CA GLN A 496 20.75 17.93 -0.37
C GLN A 496 19.70 17.53 0.67
N SER A 497 20.15 17.36 1.92
CA SER A 497 19.27 17.11 3.07
C SER A 497 19.69 18.02 4.23
N GLN A 498 18.74 18.79 4.75
CA GLN A 498 18.92 19.69 5.88
C GLN A 498 18.08 19.21 7.06
N LYS A 499 18.69 19.15 8.24
CA LYS A 499 18.02 18.84 9.51
C LYS A 499 17.88 20.12 10.32
N SER A 500 16.67 20.40 10.81
CA SER A 500 16.42 21.38 11.87
C SER A 500 15.67 20.72 13.03
N GLU A 501 15.92 21.21 14.23
CA GLU A 501 15.15 20.85 15.42
C GLU A 501 14.18 21.99 15.69
N GLU A 502 12.88 21.66 15.77
CA GLU A 502 11.83 22.66 15.84
C GLU A 502 10.90 22.36 17.02
N SER A 503 10.51 23.42 17.72
CA SER A 503 9.47 23.39 18.75
C SER A 503 8.39 24.40 18.42
N ARG A 504 7.12 24.01 18.61
CA ARG A 504 5.95 24.87 18.41
C ARG A 504 5.03 24.81 19.61
N VAL A 505 4.56 25.97 20.04
CA VAL A 505 3.54 26.09 21.08
C VAL A 505 2.22 26.46 20.41
N TRP A 506 1.23 25.63 20.64
CA TRP A 506 -0.14 25.77 20.17
C TRP A 506 -1.02 26.21 21.33
N TRP A 507 -1.87 27.19 21.06
CA TRP A 507 -2.89 27.66 21.99
C TRP A 507 -4.24 27.68 21.29
N ARG A 508 -5.30 27.27 21.98
CA ARG A 508 -6.67 27.27 21.48
C ARG A 508 -7.40 28.51 21.97
N ARG A 509 -7.82 29.37 21.05
CA ARG A 509 -8.68 30.55 21.32
C ARG A 509 -9.97 30.39 20.53
N ASP A 510 -11.11 30.56 21.20
CA ASP A 510 -12.44 30.45 20.58
C ASP A 510 -12.65 29.13 19.79
N GLY A 511 -12.14 28.03 20.33
CA GLY A 511 -12.23 26.70 19.72
C GLY A 511 -11.27 26.46 18.54
N LYS A 512 -10.39 27.41 18.22
CA LYS A 512 -9.42 27.30 17.13
C LYS A 512 -7.98 27.29 17.66
N TRP A 513 -7.22 26.29 17.23
CA TRP A 513 -5.78 26.21 17.52
C TRP A 513 -4.98 27.21 16.68
N GLN A 514 -4.09 27.94 17.34
CA GLN A 514 -3.13 28.84 16.72
C GLN A 514 -1.73 28.60 17.28
N CYS A 515 -0.72 28.67 16.41
CA CYS A 515 0.68 28.65 16.81
C CYS A 515 1.03 30.02 17.41
N VAL A 516 1.38 30.06 18.69
CA VAL A 516 1.71 31.30 19.43
C VAL A 516 3.21 31.49 19.63
N HIS A 517 4.00 30.41 19.55
CA HIS A 517 5.45 30.46 19.62
C HIS A 517 6.09 29.40 18.72
N PHE A 518 7.21 29.77 18.12
CA PHE A 518 8.03 28.89 17.28
C PHE A 518 9.51 29.03 17.62
N HIS A 519 10.20 27.92 17.81
CA HIS A 519 11.65 27.88 17.96
C HIS A 519 12.23 26.91 16.93
N ARG A 520 13.25 27.34 16.19
CA ARG A 520 14.09 26.50 15.32
C ARG A 520 15.55 26.62 15.69
N SER A 521 16.25 25.48 15.76
CA SER A 521 17.71 25.40 15.79
C SER A 521 18.21 24.56 14.61
N ASN A 522 19.31 25.00 14.00
CA ASN A 522 19.98 24.22 12.96
C ASN A 522 20.97 23.25 13.62
N VAL A 523 21.06 22.04 13.09
CA VAL A 523 22.14 21.11 13.46
C VAL A 523 23.28 21.33 12.46
N CYS A 524 24.30 22.08 12.86
CA CYS A 524 25.51 22.22 12.05
C CYS A 524 26.25 20.88 12.00
N PHE A 525 26.38 20.27 10.82
CA PHE A 525 27.56 19.45 10.54
C PHE A 525 28.67 20.42 10.19
N HIS A 526 29.58 20.69 11.15
CA HIS A 526 30.92 21.10 10.76
C HIS A 526 31.53 19.94 9.97
N ARG A 527 31.56 20.07 8.64
CA ARG A 527 32.73 19.62 7.89
C ARG A 527 33.86 20.53 8.36
N ASP A 528 34.63 20.04 9.32
CA ASP A 528 36.01 20.41 9.66
C ASP A 528 36.27 20.04 11.13
N ALA A 529 36.75 18.81 11.36
CA ALA A 529 37.72 18.44 12.39
C ALA A 529 37.88 16.90 12.43
N LEU A 530 39.04 16.47 11.88
CA LEU A 530 39.70 15.15 11.95
C LEU A 530 39.13 14.00 11.10
#